data_AF-A0A530AI24-F1
#
_entry.id   AF-A0A530AI24-F1
#
_cell.length_a   1.000
_cell.length_b   1.000
_cell.length_c   1.000
_cell.angle_alpha   90.00
_cell.angle_beta   90.00
_cell.angle_gamma   90.00
#
_symmetry.space_group_name_H-M   'P 1'
#
loop_
_entity.id
_entity.type
_entity.pdbx_description
1 polymer ?
#
loop_
_entity_poly.entity_id
_entity_poly.type
_entity_poly.pdbx_seq_one_letter_code
_entity_poly.pdbx_strand_id
1 'polypeptide(L)'
;MSGEDNLLRLVETEDGDENNYHLQEQVGFILRKAHQRHVSIFASHIGDLTPPQFAALAKLYDIGETSQNQLGTLIAMDAATVKGVIDRLK
;
A
#
# COMPACT_ATOMS: atom_id res chain seq x y z
N MET A 1 4.00 -50.27 -4.10
CA MET A 1 4.24 -49.12 -3.20
C MET A 1 3.07 -48.18 -3.39
N SER A 2 2.12 -48.20 -2.44
CA SER A 2 0.84 -47.49 -2.54
C SER A 2 1.07 -45.98 -2.46
N GLY A 3 0.50 -45.26 -3.41
CA GLY A 3 0.55 -43.79 -3.53
C GLY A 3 -0.72 -43.14 -2.98
N GLU A 4 -1.22 -43.60 -1.84
CA GLU A 4 -2.37 -43.03 -1.15
C GLU A 4 -1.94 -42.74 0.29
N ASP A 5 -1.56 -41.49 0.57
CA ASP A 5 -1.71 -40.85 1.90
C ASP A 5 -1.09 -39.45 1.87
N ASN A 6 -1.65 -38.56 1.06
CA ASN A 6 -1.51 -37.13 1.33
C ASN A 6 -2.82 -36.41 1.01
N LEU A 7 -3.88 -36.83 1.69
CA LEU A 7 -5.08 -36.01 1.82
C LEU A 7 -4.74 -34.92 2.84
N LEU A 8 -4.56 -33.69 2.36
CA LEU A 8 -4.67 -32.49 3.21
C LEU A 8 -6.04 -32.55 3.90
N ARG A 9 -6.04 -32.99 5.16
CA ARG A 9 -7.24 -33.05 5.98
C ARG A 9 -7.70 -31.61 6.21
N LEU A 10 -8.82 -31.25 5.60
CA LEU A 10 -9.55 -30.05 6.00
C LEU A 10 -9.91 -30.25 7.48
N VAL A 11 -9.26 -29.49 8.36
CA VAL A 11 -9.69 -29.38 9.74
C VAL A 11 -11.04 -28.68 9.68
N GLU A 12 -12.08 -29.35 10.14
CA GLU A 12 -13.37 -28.72 10.38
C GLU A 12 -13.11 -27.60 11.39
N THR A 13 -13.14 -26.35 10.92
CA THR A 13 -13.02 -25.19 11.78
C THR A 13 -14.31 -25.14 12.60
N GLU A 14 -14.22 -25.49 13.88
CA GLU A 14 -15.32 -25.33 14.82
C GLU A 14 -15.87 -23.90 14.71
N ASP A 15 -17.13 -23.80 14.30
CA ASP A 15 -17.84 -22.53 14.19
C ASP A 15 -18.05 -21.94 15.58
N GLY A 16 -17.54 -20.73 15.79
CA GLY A 16 -18.04 -19.81 16.83
C GLY A 16 -17.15 -19.60 18.04
N ASP A 17 -16.03 -18.92 17.87
CA ASP A 17 -15.47 -18.09 18.94
C ASP A 17 -15.58 -16.63 18.50
N GLU A 18 -16.31 -15.80 19.26
CA GLU A 18 -16.38 -14.34 19.01
C GLU A 18 -14.99 -13.67 19.04
N ASN A 19 -13.96 -14.40 19.48
CA ASN A 19 -12.54 -14.01 19.47
C ASN A 19 -11.72 -14.53 18.27
N ASN A 20 -12.33 -15.17 17.26
CA ASN A 20 -11.55 -15.66 16.12
C ASN A 20 -11.10 -14.48 15.22
N TYR A 21 -9.79 -14.35 15.01
CA TYR A 21 -9.22 -13.24 14.25
C TYR A 21 -9.45 -13.41 12.74
N HIS A 22 -10.41 -12.67 12.20
CA HIS A 22 -10.64 -12.62 10.76
C HIS A 22 -9.79 -11.53 10.11
N LEU A 23 -8.69 -11.92 9.44
CA LEU A 23 -7.74 -10.98 8.80
C LEU A 23 -8.43 -9.97 7.86
N GLN A 24 -9.47 -10.41 7.13
CA GLN A 24 -10.15 -9.62 6.11
C GLN A 24 -10.94 -8.43 6.70
N GLU A 25 -11.33 -8.54 7.97
CA GLU A 25 -12.07 -7.51 8.71
C GLU A 25 -11.15 -6.47 9.33
N GLN A 26 -9.84 -6.71 9.32
CA GLN A 26 -8.85 -5.88 10.00
C GLN A 26 -8.53 -4.63 9.19
N VAL A 27 -8.42 -3.50 9.88
CA VAL A 27 -8.16 -2.19 9.24
C VAL A 27 -6.91 -2.22 8.36
N GLY A 28 -5.84 -2.89 8.80
CA GLY A 28 -4.60 -3.02 8.02
C GLY A 28 -4.78 -3.81 6.72
N PHE A 29 -5.65 -4.83 6.72
CA PHE A 29 -5.99 -5.58 5.51
C PHE A 29 -6.82 -4.73 4.54
N ILE A 30 -7.84 -4.05 5.05
CA ILE A 30 -8.73 -3.20 4.26
C ILE A 30 -7.93 -2.05 3.62
N LEU A 31 -7.07 -1.37 4.38
CA LEU A 31 -6.21 -0.30 3.88
C LEU A 31 -5.25 -0.80 2.80
N ARG A 32 -4.66 -1.99 2.97
CA ARG A 32 -3.78 -2.59 1.94
C ARG A 32 -4.54 -2.89 0.65
N LYS A 33 -5.74 -3.46 0.74
CA LYS A 33 -6.60 -3.74 -0.43
C LYS A 33 -7.00 -2.45 -1.14
N ALA A 34 -7.37 -1.41 -0.38
CA ALA A 34 -7.67 -0.09 -0.93
C ALA A 34 -6.45 0.52 -1.64
N HIS A 35 -5.27 0.47 -1.01
CA HIS A 35 -4.02 0.94 -1.60
C HIS A 35 -3.66 0.19 -2.89
N GLN A 36 -3.76 -1.14 -2.91
CA GLN A 36 -3.54 -1.94 -4.12
C GLN A 36 -4.46 -1.52 -5.27
N ARG A 37 -5.76 -1.33 -4.98
CA ARG A 37 -6.73 -0.85 -5.96
C ARG A 37 -6.39 0.56 -6.44
N HIS A 38 -6.02 1.46 -5.53
CA HIS A 38 -5.58 2.82 -5.87
C HIS A 38 -4.38 2.81 -6.82
N VAL A 39 -3.33 2.04 -6.50
CA VAL A 39 -2.13 1.96 -7.35
C VAL A 39 -2.47 1.44 -8.74
N SER A 40 -3.32 0.41 -8.84
CA SER A 40 -3.75 -0.11 -10.14
C SER A 40 -4.54 0.91 -10.96
N ILE A 41 -5.45 1.64 -10.33
CA ILE A 41 -6.22 2.70 -11.01
C ILE A 41 -5.29 3.84 -11.43
N PHE A 42 -4.41 4.28 -10.53
CA PHE A 42 -3.45 5.34 -10.80
C PHE A 42 -2.58 5.01 -12.02
N ALA A 43 -1.99 3.80 -12.07
CA ALA A 43 -1.15 3.37 -13.18
C ALA A 43 -1.89 3.30 -14.53
N SER A 44 -3.21 3.09 -14.52
CA SER A 44 -4.02 3.11 -15.73
C SER A 44 -4.25 4.52 -16.31
N HIS A 45 -4.05 5.55 -15.50
CA HIS A 45 -4.24 6.96 -15.89
C HIS A 45 -2.92 7.74 -15.99
N ILE A 46 -1.92 7.39 -15.18
CA ILE A 46 -0.63 8.07 -15.08
C ILE A 46 0.46 7.00 -15.12
N GLY A 47 1.17 6.90 -16.24
CA GLY A 47 2.12 5.81 -16.51
C GLY A 47 3.59 6.14 -16.26
N ASP A 48 3.95 7.42 -16.24
CA ASP A 48 5.32 7.93 -16.12
C ASP A 48 5.71 8.33 -14.69
N LEU A 49 4.74 8.38 -13.79
CA LEU A 49 4.95 8.72 -12.39
C LEU A 49 4.43 7.63 -11.45
N THR A 50 5.07 7.52 -10.30
CA THR A 50 4.52 6.78 -9.15
C THR A 50 3.58 7.68 -8.34
N PRO A 51 2.62 7.14 -7.57
CA PRO A 51 1.73 7.95 -6.73
C PRO A 51 2.47 8.93 -5.80
N PRO A 52 3.59 8.56 -5.13
CA PRO A 52 4.38 9.50 -4.33
C PRO A 52 5.02 10.63 -5.14
N GLN A 53 5.51 10.35 -6.35
CA GLN A 53 6.06 11.37 -7.24
C GLN A 53 4.98 12.38 -7.67
N PHE A 54 3.80 11.87 -8.04
CA PHE A 54 2.66 12.73 -8.36
C PHE A 54 2.22 13.55 -7.15
N ALA A 55 2.12 12.96 -5.96
CA ALA A 55 1.77 13.70 -4.74
C ALA A 55 2.76 14.85 -4.46
N ALA A 56 4.07 14.60 -4.67
CA ALA A 56 5.09 15.62 -4.52
C ALA A 56 4.89 16.79 -5.50
N LEU A 57 4.69 16.50 -6.78
CA LEU A 57 4.44 17.51 -7.82
C LEU A 57 3.14 18.28 -7.58
N ALA A 58 2.05 17.57 -7.25
CA ALA A 58 0.76 18.18 -6.96
C ALA A 58 0.83 19.11 -5.74
N LYS A 59 1.57 18.72 -4.70
CA LYS A 59 1.75 19.56 -3.51
C LYS A 59 2.63 20.79 -3.81
N LEU A 60 3.71 20.63 -4.57
CA LEU A 60 4.53 21.76 -5.03
C LEU A 60 3.74 22.74 -5.91
N TYR A 61 2.82 22.24 -6.74
CA TYR A 61 1.93 23.09 -7.53
C TYR A 61 0.99 23.94 -6.66
N ASP A 62 0.48 23.36 -5.57
CA ASP A 62 -0.44 23.98 -4.63
C ASP A 62 0.23 25.05 -3.75
N ILE A 63 1.40 24.75 -3.18
CA ILE A 63 2.05 25.61 -2.18
C ILE A 63 3.31 26.34 -2.66
N GLY A 64 3.78 26.05 -3.87
CA GLY A 64 5.04 26.56 -4.39
C GLY A 64 6.27 25.85 -3.81
N GLU A 65 7.41 26.54 -3.85
CA GLU A 65 8.68 26.00 -3.40
C GLU A 65 8.71 25.74 -1.88
N THR A 66 9.31 24.62 -1.49
CA THR A 66 9.50 24.28 -0.08
C THR A 66 10.69 23.34 0.10
N SER A 67 11.13 23.16 1.34
CA SER A 67 12.21 22.20 1.65
C SER A 67 11.74 20.75 1.44
N GLN A 68 12.65 19.84 1.10
CA GLN A 68 12.31 18.41 0.93
C GLN A 68 11.68 17.78 2.18
N ASN A 69 12.15 18.17 3.38
CA ASN A 69 11.62 17.68 4.65
C ASN A 69 10.18 18.18 4.87
N GLN A 70 9.92 19.45 4.57
CA GLN A 70 8.59 20.02 4.65
C GLN A 70 7.66 19.37 3.61
N LEU A 71 8.14 19.18 2.37
CA LEU A 71 7.39 18.49 1.32
C LEU A 71 7.03 17.07 1.75
N GLY A 72 7.99 16.31 2.29
CA GLY A 72 7.78 14.96 2.82
C GLY A 72 6.69 14.94 3.87
N THR A 73 6.74 15.85 4.84
CA THR A 73 5.70 16.01 5.87
C THR A 73 4.32 16.27 5.25
N LEU A 74 4.25 17.17 4.26
CA LEU A 74 3.00 17.55 3.60
C LEU A 74 2.38 16.43 2.74
N ILE A 75 3.18 15.48 2.28
CA ILE A 75 2.72 14.30 1.53
C ILE A 75 2.71 13.02 2.38
N ALA A 76 2.83 13.15 3.71
CA ALA A 76 2.85 12.04 4.67
C ALA A 76 3.94 10.99 4.41
N MET A 77 5.15 11.44 4.08
CA MET A 77 6.34 10.61 3.85
C MET A 77 7.48 10.98 4.80
N ASP A 78 8.19 9.96 5.28
CA ASP A 78 9.41 10.15 6.07
C ASP A 78 10.57 10.68 5.21
N ALA A 79 11.62 11.15 5.88
CA ALA A 79 12.78 11.77 5.24
C ALA A 79 13.55 10.82 4.31
N ALA A 80 13.64 9.53 4.64
CA ALA A 80 14.34 8.56 3.80
C ALA A 80 13.57 8.29 2.51
N THR A 81 12.25 8.17 2.61
CA THR A 81 11.40 7.90 1.45
C THR A 81 11.23 9.12 0.55
N VAL A 82 11.03 10.33 1.11
CA VAL A 82 10.88 11.55 0.30
C VAL A 82 12.12 11.84 -0.52
N LYS A 83 13.32 11.64 0.04
CA LYS A 83 14.58 11.82 -0.70
C LYS A 83 14.61 10.98 -1.98
N GLY A 84 14.26 9.69 -1.86
CA GLY A 84 14.20 8.79 -3.02
C GLY A 84 13.14 9.20 -4.04
N VAL A 85 12.00 9.76 -3.61
CA VAL A 85 10.99 10.33 -4.52
C VAL A 85 11.55 11.51 -5.30
N ILE A 86 12.18 12.46 -4.62
CA ILE A 86 12.73 13.67 -5.24
C ILE A 86 13.91 13.33 -6.18
N ASP A 87 14.78 12.41 -5.80
CA ASP A 87 15.92 12.01 -6.65
C ASP A 87 15.47 11.35 -7.97
N ARG A 88 14.28 10.75 -8.03
CA ARG A 88 13.69 10.19 -9.26
C ARG A 88 12.91 11.21 -10.11
N LEU A 89 12.71 12.43 -9.61
CA LEU A 89 12.02 13.52 -10.32
C LEU A 89 12.99 14.48 -11.02
N LYS A 90 14.30 14.31 -10.82
CA LYS A 90 15.36 15.05 -11.53
C LYS A 90 15.61 14.43 -12.90
#